data_AF-A0A336KES2-F1
#
_entry.id   AF-A0A336KES2-F1
#
_cell.length_a   1.000
_cell.length_b   1.000
_cell.length_c   1.000
_cell.angle_alpha   90.00
_cell.angle_beta   90.00
_cell.angle_gamma   90.00
#
_symmetry.space_group_name_H-M   'P 1'
#
loop_
_entity.id
_entity.type
_entity.pdbx_description
1 polymer ?
#
loop_
_entity_poly.entity_id
_entity_poly.type
_entity_poly.pdbx_seq_one_letter_code
_entity_poly.pdbx_strand_id
1 'polypeptide(L)'
;MPNYGGIWETAVKSIKKVLVNIAGDLNLTEDELRTVARQAASVVNSRPITTLSSDPNDLEPLTPGHFIYGCPPASLPEHPSLALLKAQSPMSVSQAQRMACANLQVWQRFYKEYLSSLIPRTKWLTKSNQLHIGSVVLVMEDNIPPLKWLLGRIVELQKSSDGLVRVVKIKCPKGIITRGINCVAPLPLHGGEDV
;
A
#
# COMPACT_ATOMS: atom_id res chain seq x y z
N MET A 1 20.84 15.07 -1.33
CA MET A 1 19.61 14.31 -1.67
C MET A 1 19.43 13.21 -0.64
N PRO A 2 18.36 13.22 0.18
CA PRO A 2 18.05 12.10 1.06
C PRO A 2 17.78 10.85 0.20
N ASN A 3 18.42 9.73 0.52
CA ASN A 3 18.31 8.48 -0.26
C ASN A 3 16.93 7.83 -0.06
N TYR A 4 15.91 8.29 -0.79
CA TYR A 4 14.65 7.56 -0.98
C TYR A 4 14.91 6.12 -1.48
N GLY A 5 16.04 5.92 -2.17
CA GLY A 5 16.67 4.63 -2.53
C GLY A 5 16.66 3.57 -1.42
N GLY A 6 17.29 3.88 -0.28
CA GLY A 6 17.51 2.90 0.78
C GLY A 6 16.23 2.46 1.50
N ILE A 7 15.20 3.31 1.48
CA ILE A 7 13.93 3.04 2.14
C ILE A 7 13.17 1.92 1.39
N TRP A 8 13.06 2.02 0.07
CA TRP A 8 12.37 0.99 -0.71
C TRP A 8 13.20 -0.28 -0.87
N GLU A 9 14.54 -0.18 -0.92
CA GLU A 9 15.42 -1.36 -0.91
C GLU A 9 15.23 -2.19 0.36
N THR A 10 15.04 -1.53 1.51
CA THR A 10 14.77 -2.19 2.79
C THR A 10 13.44 -2.94 2.77
N ALA A 11 12.38 -2.32 2.23
CA ALA A 11 11.07 -2.96 2.08
C ALA A 11 11.13 -4.19 1.15
N VAL A 12 11.82 -4.07 0.00
CA VAL A 12 12.02 -5.20 -0.93
C VAL A 12 12.81 -6.33 -0.27
N LYS A 13 13.86 -6.00 0.51
CA LYS A 13 14.64 -6.97 1.27
C LYS A 13 13.78 -7.73 2.29
N SER A 14 12.85 -7.04 2.95
CA SER A 14 11.95 -7.69 3.90
C SER A 14 10.92 -8.59 3.24
N ILE A 15 10.36 -8.18 2.09
CA ILE A 15 9.45 -9.03 1.31
C ILE A 15 10.16 -10.31 0.86
N LYS A 16 11.42 -10.21 0.38
CA LYS A 16 12.23 -11.40 0.05
C LYS A 16 12.34 -12.33 1.26
N LYS A 17 12.57 -11.78 2.46
CA LYS A 17 12.62 -12.57 3.70
C LYS A 17 11.27 -13.23 4.01
N VAL A 18 10.15 -12.52 3.84
CA VAL A 18 8.81 -13.08 4.01
C VAL A 18 8.54 -14.21 3.02
N LEU A 19 8.91 -14.04 1.75
CA LEU A 19 8.77 -15.10 0.73
C LEU A 19 9.57 -16.34 1.09
N VAL A 20 10.81 -16.19 1.56
CA VAL A 20 11.66 -17.31 2.00
C VAL A 20 11.02 -18.04 3.19
N ASN A 21 10.52 -17.30 4.19
CA ASN A 21 9.86 -17.90 5.34
C ASN A 21 8.58 -18.66 4.93
N ILE A 22 7.72 -18.03 4.13
CA ILE A 22 6.48 -18.65 3.63
C ILE A 22 6.77 -19.92 2.82
N ALA A 23 7.81 -19.91 1.99
CA ALA A 23 8.19 -21.07 1.19
C ALA A 23 8.55 -22.27 2.08
N GLY A 24 9.28 -22.04 3.18
CA GLY A 24 9.63 -23.07 4.16
C GLY A 24 8.46 -23.51 5.03
N ASP A 25 7.63 -22.58 5.50
CA ASP A 25 6.53 -22.88 6.42
C ASP A 25 5.36 -23.63 5.74
N LEU A 26 5.09 -23.33 4.46
CA LEU A 26 3.95 -23.90 3.73
C LEU A 26 4.32 -25.08 2.81
N ASN A 27 5.61 -25.45 2.72
CA ASN A 27 6.15 -26.45 1.79
C ASN A 27 5.61 -26.24 0.37
N LEU A 28 5.81 -25.04 -0.16
CA LEU A 28 5.32 -24.69 -1.49
C LEU A 28 6.10 -25.43 -2.58
N THR A 29 5.40 -25.91 -3.61
CA THR A 29 6.06 -26.41 -4.82
C THR A 29 6.71 -25.26 -5.59
N GLU A 30 7.59 -25.59 -6.55
CA GLU A 30 8.24 -24.55 -7.36
C GLU A 30 7.23 -23.66 -8.11
N ASP A 31 6.17 -24.24 -8.67
CA ASP A 31 5.13 -23.49 -9.38
C ASP A 31 4.27 -22.64 -8.44
N GLU A 32 3.97 -23.14 -7.24
CA GLU A 32 3.28 -22.39 -6.19
C GLU A 32 4.13 -21.19 -5.76
N LEU A 33 5.42 -21.41 -5.48
CA LEU A 33 6.37 -20.37 -5.09
C LEU A 33 6.52 -19.31 -6.19
N ARG A 34 6.64 -19.74 -7.46
CA ARG A 34 6.70 -18.84 -8.60
C ARG A 34 5.46 -17.96 -8.70
N THR A 35 4.29 -18.52 -8.42
CA THR A 35 3.03 -17.79 -8.44
C THR A 35 2.94 -16.78 -7.29
N VAL A 36 3.27 -17.19 -6.06
CA VAL A 36 3.31 -16.29 -4.90
C VAL A 36 4.35 -15.17 -5.11
N ALA A 37 5.51 -15.46 -5.71
CA ALA A 37 6.52 -14.47 -6.03
C ALA A 37 6.03 -13.44 -7.06
N ARG A 38 5.27 -13.86 -8.09
CA ARG A 38 4.62 -12.93 -9.03
C ARG A 38 3.59 -12.05 -8.34
N GLN A 39 2.81 -12.60 -7.43
CA GLN A 39 1.84 -11.83 -6.65
C GLN A 39 2.54 -10.84 -5.71
N ALA A 40 3.65 -11.23 -5.09
CA ALA A 40 4.48 -10.32 -4.30
C ALA A 40 5.03 -9.16 -5.16
N ALA A 41 5.46 -9.42 -6.39
CA ALA A 41 5.85 -8.37 -7.32
C ALA A 41 4.68 -7.45 -7.67
N SER A 42 3.48 -7.99 -7.88
CA SER A 42 2.25 -7.21 -8.08
C SER A 42 1.96 -6.31 -6.86
N VAL A 43 2.07 -6.83 -5.63
CA VAL A 43 1.96 -6.06 -4.38
C VAL A 43 2.92 -4.87 -4.36
N VAL A 44 4.21 -5.12 -4.62
CA VAL A 44 5.23 -4.06 -4.65
C VAL A 44 4.94 -3.00 -5.71
N ASN A 45 4.46 -3.43 -6.88
CA ASN A 45 4.16 -2.55 -8.00
C ASN A 45 2.82 -1.83 -7.87
N SER A 46 1.93 -2.27 -6.98
CA SER A 46 0.67 -1.59 -6.68
C SER A 46 0.83 -0.36 -5.78
N ARG A 47 2.03 -0.13 -5.23
CA ARG A 47 2.26 0.94 -4.25
C ARG A 47 1.93 2.32 -4.85
N PRO A 48 1.20 3.19 -4.13
CA PRO A 48 0.92 4.56 -4.57
C PRO A 48 2.18 5.42 -4.57
N ILE A 49 2.47 6.08 -5.69
CA ILE A 49 3.52 7.10 -5.83
C ILE A 49 2.89 8.49 -5.65
N THR A 50 1.78 8.75 -6.34
CA THR A 50 0.99 9.99 -6.30
C THR A 50 -0.42 9.72 -6.82
N THR A 51 -1.24 10.75 -7.04
CA THR A 51 -2.53 10.61 -7.73
C THR A 51 -2.31 10.51 -9.25
N LEU A 52 -3.15 9.71 -9.92
CA LEU A 52 -3.10 9.53 -11.37
C LEU A 52 -3.58 10.79 -12.11
N SER A 53 -4.59 11.46 -11.56
CA SER A 53 -5.19 12.66 -12.11
C SER A 53 -4.89 13.89 -11.25
N SER A 54 -4.98 15.05 -11.89
CA SER A 54 -4.98 16.36 -11.22
C SER A 54 -6.38 16.75 -10.71
N ASP A 55 -7.43 16.02 -11.08
CA ASP A 55 -8.79 16.27 -10.59
C ASP A 55 -8.84 16.11 -9.07
N PRO A 56 -9.27 17.13 -8.31
CA PRO A 56 -9.36 17.08 -6.86
C PRO A 56 -10.27 15.97 -6.30
N ASN A 57 -11.19 15.43 -7.09
CA ASN A 57 -12.09 14.37 -6.70
C ASN A 57 -11.64 12.98 -7.16
N ASP A 58 -10.66 12.90 -8.07
CA ASP A 58 -10.07 11.65 -8.49
C ASP A 58 -8.87 11.31 -7.59
N LEU A 59 -9.05 10.24 -6.82
CA LEU A 59 -8.07 9.74 -5.86
C LEU A 59 -7.49 8.39 -6.31
N GLU A 60 -7.56 8.07 -7.60
CA GLU A 60 -6.89 6.88 -8.13
C GLU A 60 -5.37 7.01 -7.99
N PRO A 61 -4.68 6.03 -7.38
CA PRO A 61 -3.24 6.10 -7.21
C PRO A 61 -2.50 5.83 -8.53
N LEU A 62 -1.55 6.69 -8.88
CA LEU A 62 -0.50 6.35 -9.83
C LEU A 62 0.50 5.41 -9.14
N THR A 63 0.80 4.29 -9.77
CA THR A 63 1.65 3.23 -9.21
C THR A 63 2.76 2.84 -10.18
N PRO A 64 3.86 2.23 -9.73
CA PRO A 64 4.88 1.68 -10.62
C PRO A 64 4.30 0.70 -11.65
N GLY A 65 3.27 -0.06 -11.27
CA GLY A 65 2.59 -0.97 -12.16
C GLY A 65 2.00 -0.30 -13.40
N HIS A 66 1.54 0.95 -13.31
CA HIS A 66 1.07 1.71 -14.47
C HIS A 66 2.18 1.91 -15.52
N PHE A 67 3.41 2.15 -15.08
CA PHE A 67 4.55 2.31 -15.99
C PHE A 67 5.03 0.98 -16.57
N ILE A 68 4.95 -0.10 -15.79
CA ILE A 68 5.46 -1.42 -16.18
C ILE A 68 4.46 -2.16 -17.09
N TYR A 69 3.17 -2.10 -16.74
CA TYR A 69 2.11 -2.90 -17.38
C TYR A 69 1.12 -2.06 -18.19
N GLY A 70 1.13 -0.72 -18.07
CA GLY A 70 0.16 0.16 -18.71
C GLY A 70 -1.19 0.25 -17.99
N CYS A 71 -1.37 -0.45 -16.86
CA CYS A 71 -2.60 -0.47 -16.07
C CYS A 71 -2.31 -0.75 -14.58
N PRO A 72 -3.26 -0.51 -13.66
CA PRO A 72 -3.12 -0.94 -12.28
C PRO A 72 -2.82 -2.45 -12.22
N PRO A 73 -1.82 -2.86 -11.42
CA PRO A 73 -1.48 -4.28 -11.31
C PRO A 73 -2.68 -5.01 -10.70
N ALA A 74 -3.24 -5.95 -11.46
CA ALA A 74 -4.35 -6.77 -11.01
C ALA A 74 -3.90 -7.77 -9.95
N SER A 75 -4.74 -7.99 -8.94
CA SER A 75 -4.63 -9.19 -8.12
C SER A 75 -5.14 -10.35 -8.97
N LEU A 76 -4.52 -11.52 -8.84
CA LEU A 76 -5.22 -12.75 -9.16
C LEU A 76 -6.56 -12.73 -8.41
N PRO A 77 -7.68 -13.10 -9.05
CA PRO A 77 -9.00 -12.94 -8.47
C PRO A 77 -9.02 -13.44 -7.03
N GLU A 78 -9.51 -12.60 -6.10
CA GLU A 78 -9.81 -13.00 -4.73
C GLU A 78 -10.81 -14.15 -4.82
N HIS A 79 -10.27 -15.37 -4.76
CA HIS A 79 -10.97 -16.59 -5.10
C HIS A 79 -11.44 -16.63 -6.56
N PRO A 80 -10.84 -17.47 -7.42
CA PRO A 80 -11.68 -18.10 -8.42
C PRO A 80 -12.82 -18.71 -7.63
N SER A 81 -14.08 -18.44 -8.01
CA SER A 81 -15.21 -19.06 -7.36
C SER A 81 -14.92 -20.55 -7.21
N LEU A 82 -15.19 -21.15 -6.06
CA LEU A 82 -14.90 -22.58 -5.81
C LEU A 82 -15.46 -23.48 -6.93
N ALA A 83 -16.50 -23.00 -7.64
CA ALA A 83 -17.04 -23.59 -8.85
C ALA A 83 -16.08 -23.56 -10.06
N LEU A 84 -15.39 -22.45 -10.33
CA LEU A 84 -14.40 -22.32 -11.42
C LEU A 84 -13.12 -23.11 -11.13
N LEU A 85 -12.66 -23.15 -9.88
CA LEU A 85 -11.51 -23.97 -9.46
C LEU A 85 -11.76 -25.46 -9.70
N LYS A 86 -12.97 -25.96 -9.40
CA LYS A 86 -13.37 -27.35 -9.65
C LYS A 86 -13.56 -27.67 -11.14
N ALA A 87 -13.91 -26.69 -11.96
CA ALA A 87 -14.25 -26.88 -13.36
C ALA A 87 -13.07 -26.73 -14.34
N GLN A 88 -12.02 -25.99 -13.97
CA GLN A 88 -10.97 -25.56 -14.92
C GLN A 88 -9.52 -25.72 -14.41
N SER A 89 -9.30 -26.14 -13.17
CA SER A 89 -7.94 -26.24 -12.60
C SER A 89 -7.73 -27.56 -11.82
N PRO A 90 -6.56 -28.21 -11.94
CA PRO A 90 -6.19 -29.35 -11.08
C PRO A 90 -5.90 -28.93 -9.63
N MET A 91 -6.00 -27.63 -9.31
CA MET A 91 -5.64 -27.08 -8.00
C MET A 91 -6.67 -27.45 -6.93
N SER A 92 -6.22 -28.22 -5.92
CA SER A 92 -7.02 -28.55 -4.75
C SER A 92 -7.43 -27.28 -3.97
N VAL A 93 -8.60 -27.31 -3.32
CA VAL A 93 -9.06 -26.22 -2.44
C VAL A 93 -8.02 -25.90 -1.35
N SER A 94 -7.34 -26.91 -0.82
CA SER A 94 -6.25 -26.75 0.16
C SER A 94 -5.06 -25.98 -0.43
N GLN A 95 -4.70 -26.28 -1.70
CA GLN A 95 -3.63 -25.58 -2.40
C GLN A 95 -3.96 -24.11 -2.62
N ALA A 96 -5.19 -23.81 -3.09
CA ALA A 96 -5.66 -22.44 -3.26
C ALA A 96 -5.67 -21.66 -1.94
N GLN A 97 -6.09 -22.28 -0.83
CA GLN A 97 -6.08 -21.67 0.50
C GLN A 97 -4.66 -21.37 1.00
N ARG A 98 -3.71 -22.30 0.83
CA ARG A 98 -2.30 -22.07 1.19
C ARG A 98 -1.72 -20.88 0.43
N MET A 99 -1.96 -20.80 -0.88
CA MET A 99 -1.50 -19.69 -1.71
C MET A 99 -2.18 -18.37 -1.32
N ALA A 100 -3.48 -18.36 -1.02
CA ALA A 100 -4.18 -17.18 -0.55
C ALA A 100 -3.60 -16.66 0.78
N CYS A 101 -3.32 -17.57 1.73
CA CYS A 101 -2.68 -17.24 3.00
C CYS A 101 -1.28 -16.64 2.80
N ALA A 102 -0.46 -17.25 1.94
CA ALA A 102 0.85 -16.72 1.58
C ALA A 102 0.77 -15.28 1.05
N ASN A 103 -0.15 -15.01 0.12
CA ASN A 103 -0.34 -13.68 -0.44
C ASN A 103 -0.78 -12.65 0.59
N LEU A 104 -1.69 -13.03 1.47
CA LEU A 104 -2.16 -12.15 2.54
C LEU A 104 -1.01 -11.77 3.47
N GLN A 105 -0.13 -12.72 3.82
CA GLN A 105 1.06 -12.45 4.64
C GLN A 105 2.03 -11.49 3.94
N VAL A 106 2.29 -11.67 2.64
CA VAL A 106 3.11 -10.74 1.85
C VAL A 106 2.49 -9.35 1.85
N TRP A 107 1.19 -9.24 1.58
CA TRP A 107 0.47 -7.98 1.56
C TRP A 107 0.54 -7.26 2.91
N GLN A 108 0.17 -7.92 4.00
CA GLN A 108 0.15 -7.34 5.34
C GLN A 108 1.53 -6.84 5.75
N ARG A 109 2.58 -7.62 5.44
CA ARG A 109 3.95 -7.19 5.73
C ARG A 109 4.33 -5.97 4.92
N PHE A 110 4.13 -6.02 3.60
CA PHE A 110 4.53 -4.93 2.72
C PHE A 110 3.79 -3.64 3.02
N TYR A 111 2.47 -3.72 3.18
CA TYR A 111 1.61 -2.59 3.51
C TYR A 111 2.13 -1.87 4.77
N LYS A 112 2.37 -2.62 5.85
CA LYS A 112 2.89 -2.06 7.11
C LYS A 112 4.27 -1.42 6.96
N GLU A 113 5.18 -2.07 6.26
CA GLU A 113 6.54 -1.55 6.08
C GLU A 113 6.57 -0.34 5.17
N TYR A 114 5.83 -0.37 4.06
CA TYR A 114 5.70 0.74 3.14
C TYR A 114 5.13 1.97 3.86
N LEU A 115 4.05 1.81 4.62
CA LEU A 115 3.45 2.90 5.39
C LEU A 115 4.38 3.47 6.46
N SER A 116 5.05 2.59 7.22
CA SER A 116 6.04 3.00 8.22
C SER A 116 7.23 3.75 7.61
N SER A 117 7.46 3.53 6.32
CA SER A 117 8.52 4.18 5.56
C SER A 117 8.14 5.58 5.06
N LEU A 118 6.85 5.78 4.80
CA LEU A 118 6.29 7.08 4.40
C LEU A 118 6.01 7.99 5.61
N ILE A 119 5.72 7.41 6.77
CA ILE A 119 5.49 8.17 8.00
C ILE A 119 6.83 8.64 8.57
N PRO A 120 7.09 9.96 8.62
CA PRO A 120 8.34 10.47 9.13
C PRO A 120 8.52 10.14 10.62
N ARG A 121 9.68 9.59 11.00
CA ARG A 121 10.03 9.36 12.41
C ARG A 121 10.44 10.70 13.05
N THR A 122 9.61 11.14 13.98
CA THR A 122 9.50 12.48 14.58
C THR A 122 10.70 13.03 15.36
N LYS A 123 11.92 12.50 15.23
CA LYS A 123 13.06 13.00 16.01
C LYS A 123 13.83 14.17 15.39
N TRP A 124 13.74 14.43 14.07
CA TRP A 124 14.61 15.43 13.41
C TRP A 124 14.02 16.18 12.21
N LEU A 125 12.70 16.35 12.11
CA LEU A 125 12.10 17.04 10.96
C LEU A 125 11.78 18.50 11.26
N THR A 126 12.80 19.32 11.07
CA THR A 126 12.76 20.77 10.90
C THR A 126 11.79 21.12 9.75
N LYS A 127 10.68 21.79 10.08
CA LYS A 127 9.81 22.67 9.25
C LYS A 127 9.32 22.25 7.84
N SER A 128 9.78 21.16 7.20
CA SER A 128 9.55 20.92 5.76
C SER A 128 8.45 19.91 5.39
N ASN A 129 7.83 19.22 6.35
CA ASN A 129 6.79 18.19 6.10
C ASN A 129 5.43 18.58 6.72
N GLN A 130 5.07 19.85 6.67
CA GLN A 130 3.77 20.27 7.19
C GLN A 130 2.67 19.67 6.30
N LEU A 131 1.86 18.78 6.88
CA LEU A 131 0.60 18.39 6.26
C LEU A 131 -0.25 19.66 6.16
N HIS A 132 -0.73 19.97 4.95
CA HIS A 132 -1.58 21.12 4.70
C HIS A 132 -2.99 20.66 4.32
N ILE A 133 -3.97 21.55 4.49
CA ILE A 133 -5.29 21.35 3.90
C ILE A 133 -5.10 21.26 2.38
N GLY A 134 -5.70 20.26 1.75
CA GLY A 134 -5.54 19.97 0.33
C GLY A 134 -4.50 18.89 0.00
N SER A 135 -3.60 18.54 0.92
CA SER A 135 -2.64 17.45 0.67
C SER A 135 -3.34 16.11 0.53
N VAL A 136 -2.99 15.34 -0.50
CA VAL A 136 -3.40 13.93 -0.63
C VAL A 136 -2.46 13.06 0.17
N VAL A 137 -3.06 12.17 0.92
CA VAL A 137 -2.40 11.29 1.87
C VAL A 137 -2.90 9.88 1.71
N LEU A 138 -2.01 8.93 1.99
CA LEU A 138 -2.36 7.53 2.14
C LEU A 138 -2.92 7.31 3.55
N VAL A 139 -4.12 6.74 3.63
CA VAL A 139 -4.81 6.45 4.88
C VAL A 139 -4.53 5.02 5.29
N MET A 140 -4.05 4.84 6.51
CA MET A 140 -3.91 3.51 7.10
C MET A 140 -5.26 3.01 7.60
N GLU A 141 -5.74 1.92 7.01
CA GLU A 141 -6.78 1.07 7.61
C GLU A 141 -6.25 -0.34 7.86
N ASP A 142 -6.84 -0.98 8.86
CA ASP A 142 -6.64 -2.40 9.14
C ASP A 142 -7.50 -3.23 8.18
N ASN A 143 -7.02 -4.41 7.79
CA ASN A 143 -7.74 -5.38 6.97
C ASN A 143 -8.15 -4.89 5.56
N ILE A 144 -7.40 -3.96 4.96
CA ILE A 144 -7.61 -3.60 3.54
C ILE A 144 -7.30 -4.82 2.66
N PRO A 145 -8.17 -5.16 1.68
CA PRO A 145 -7.90 -6.21 0.71
C PRO A 145 -6.56 -5.98 -0.02
N PRO A 146 -5.84 -7.05 -0.41
CA PRO A 146 -4.60 -6.92 -1.16
C PRO A 146 -4.71 -6.00 -2.38
N LEU A 147 -3.67 -5.20 -2.60
CA LEU A 147 -3.54 -4.23 -3.71
C LEU A 147 -4.49 -3.03 -3.65
N LYS A 148 -5.36 -2.94 -2.65
CA LYS A 148 -6.18 -1.74 -2.45
C LYS A 148 -5.46 -0.75 -1.54
N TRP A 149 -5.50 0.51 -1.94
CA TRP A 149 -4.89 1.61 -1.21
C TRP A 149 -5.92 2.72 -1.03
N LEU A 150 -6.17 3.12 0.22
CA LEU A 150 -7.11 4.19 0.50
C LEU A 150 -6.37 5.53 0.47
N LEU A 151 -6.57 6.28 -0.61
CA LEU A 151 -6.16 7.68 -0.67
C LEU A 151 -7.26 8.60 -0.17
N GLY A 152 -6.85 9.74 0.36
CA GLY A 152 -7.77 10.78 0.80
C GLY A 152 -7.10 12.14 0.84
N ARG A 153 -7.90 13.20 0.80
CA ARG A 153 -7.42 14.58 0.83
C ARG A 153 -7.71 15.21 2.18
N ILE A 154 -6.72 15.85 2.79
CA ILE A 154 -6.91 16.55 4.06
C ILE A 154 -7.86 17.75 3.84
N VAL A 155 -8.93 17.80 4.61
CA VAL A 155 -9.89 18.93 4.60
C VAL A 155 -9.81 19.78 5.86
N GLU A 156 -9.30 19.23 6.96
CA GLU A 156 -9.18 19.95 8.23
C GLU A 156 -7.98 19.43 9.04
N LEU A 157 -7.23 20.34 9.65
CA LEU A 157 -6.14 20.05 10.57
C LEU A 157 -6.55 20.44 11.99
N GLN A 158 -6.60 19.49 12.91
CA GLN A 158 -6.98 19.75 14.30
C GLN A 158 -5.72 19.92 15.15
N LYS A 159 -5.46 21.17 15.54
CA LYS A 159 -4.37 21.54 16.44
C LYS A 159 -4.80 21.33 17.88
N SER A 160 -3.89 20.78 18.67
CA SER A 160 -4.04 20.68 20.13
C SER A 160 -3.63 21.99 20.80
N SER A 161 -3.81 22.09 22.13
CA SER A 161 -3.47 23.26 22.94
C SER A 161 -1.99 23.68 22.87
N ASP A 162 -1.09 22.75 22.52
CA ASP A 162 0.34 22.97 22.31
C ASP A 162 0.70 23.37 20.87
N GLY A 163 -0.29 23.59 20.01
CA GLY A 163 -0.11 24.01 18.61
C GLY A 163 0.25 22.88 17.64
N LEU A 164 0.39 21.64 18.13
CA LEU A 164 0.72 20.47 17.30
C LEU A 164 -0.54 19.85 16.67
N VAL A 165 -0.44 19.47 15.39
CA VAL A 165 -1.51 18.72 14.69
C VAL A 165 -1.38 17.24 15.06
N ARG A 166 -2.38 16.72 15.79
CA ARG A 166 -2.44 15.29 16.13
C ARG A 166 -3.50 14.53 15.34
N VAL A 167 -4.53 15.24 14.85
CA VAL A 167 -5.69 14.66 14.19
C VAL A 167 -6.00 15.46 12.92
N VAL A 168 -6.39 14.75 11.87
CA VAL A 168 -6.78 15.33 10.58
C VAL A 168 -8.11 14.74 10.12
N LYS A 169 -8.95 15.56 9.47
CA LYS A 169 -10.11 15.09 8.73
C LYS A 169 -9.74 14.95 7.26
N ILE A 170 -10.14 13.84 6.67
CA ILE A 170 -9.73 13.41 5.34
C ILE A 170 -10.98 13.10 4.53
N LYS A 171 -11.14 13.72 3.36
CA LYS A 171 -12.16 13.36 2.38
C LYS A 171 -11.65 12.17 1.58
N CYS A 172 -12.33 11.04 1.72
CA CYS A 172 -12.14 9.82 0.94
C CYS A 172 -13.33 9.62 -0.01
N PRO A 173 -13.26 8.70 -0.99
CA PRO A 173 -14.37 8.44 -1.90
C PRO A 173 -15.68 8.05 -1.20
N LYS A 174 -15.58 7.38 -0.05
CA LYS A 174 -16.74 6.93 0.75
C LYS A 174 -17.26 7.99 1.73
N GLY A 175 -16.63 9.16 1.84
CA GLY A 175 -16.99 10.20 2.79
C GLY A 175 -15.80 10.74 3.58
N ILE A 176 -16.08 11.54 4.60
CA ILE A 176 -15.07 12.17 5.44
C ILE A 176 -14.78 11.29 6.65
N ILE A 177 -13.51 10.99 6.89
CA ILE A 177 -13.03 10.22 8.04
C ILE A 177 -12.06 11.05 8.87
N THR A 178 -12.00 10.73 10.17
CA THR A 178 -11.05 11.35 11.10
C THR A 178 -9.97 10.33 11.46
N ARG A 179 -8.69 10.73 11.34
CA ARG A 179 -7.53 9.88 11.64
C ARG A 179 -6.46 10.66 12.39
N GLY A 180 -5.72 9.96 13.25
CA GLY A 180 -4.52 10.51 13.87
C GLY A 180 -3.42 10.70 12.83
N ILE A 181 -2.51 11.65 13.04
CA ILE A 181 -1.39 11.92 12.12
C ILE A 181 -0.49 10.69 11.92
N ASN A 182 -0.37 9.85 12.94
CA ASN A 182 0.37 8.59 12.87
C ASN A 182 -0.34 7.52 12.02
N CYS A 183 -1.58 7.75 11.60
CA CYS A 183 -2.39 6.87 10.74
C CYS A 183 -2.41 7.33 9.28
N VAL A 184 -1.60 8.34 8.94
CA VAL A 184 -1.68 9.06 7.68
C VAL A 184 -0.27 9.30 7.17
N ALA A 185 -0.03 9.02 5.90
CA ALA A 185 1.28 9.20 5.28
C ALA A 185 1.19 10.11 4.05
N PRO A 186 1.98 11.19 3.95
CA PRO A 186 2.05 11.99 2.74
C PRO A 186 2.62 11.16 1.57
N LEU A 187 2.10 11.38 0.37
CA LEU A 187 2.63 10.71 -0.82
C LEU A 187 3.99 11.31 -1.22
N PRO A 188 4.95 10.50 -1.72
CA PRO A 188 6.31 10.94 -2.07
C PRO A 188 6.37 12.09 -3.07
N LEU A 189 5.43 12.14 -4.03
CA LEU A 189 5.37 13.15 -5.07
C LEU A 189 4.09 13.97 -4.93
N HIS A 190 4.04 14.85 -3.94
CA HIS A 190 3.17 16.02 -4.00
C HIS A 190 4.00 17.19 -4.49
N GLY A 191 3.82 17.53 -5.77
CA GLY A 191 4.26 18.82 -6.27
C GLY A 191 3.51 19.89 -5.49
N GLY A 192 4.24 20.67 -4.68
CA GLY A 192 3.81 22.02 -4.43
C GLY A 192 3.80 22.71 -5.78
N GLU A 193 2.62 23.09 -6.26
CA GLU A 193 2.53 24.25 -7.13
C GLU A 193 2.91 25.44 -6.26
N ASP A 194 4.22 25.70 -6.13
CA ASP A 194 4.71 27.03 -5.87
C ASP A 194 4.48 27.81 -7.18
N VAL A 195 3.30 28.42 -7.30
CA VAL A 195 3.02 29.52 -8.22
C VAL A 195 2.54 30.71 -7.40
#